data_AF-A0A8T0ZJ19-F1
#
_entry.id   AF-A0A8T0ZJ19-F1
#
_cell.length_a   1.000
_cell.length_b   1.000
_cell.length_c   1.000
_cell.angle_alpha   90.00
_cell.angle_beta   90.00
_cell.angle_gamma   90.00
#
_symmetry.space_group_name_H-M   'P 1'
#
loop_
_entity.id
_entity.type
_entity.pdbx_description
1 polymer ?
#
loop_
_entity_poly.entity_id
_entity_poly.type
_entity_poly.pdbx_seq_one_letter_code
_entity_poly.pdbx_strand_id
1 'polypeptide(L)'
;MQQMISESSLATAYKTREVLRKTFGVIMNDLIKSGRSDNGTSYDEKKKAYRVVDLAFSAAAATLLDPTRITLFFSEYIQTICGPTQFMGEIDDGTEAATLGLNTLQDAFRGSTSSWTKKGDGTVIINFTSTDTKDVTVNIMSGGDRVDEVDVKAGGTSQWNSTVKALGGKTLYLDRWRPGFLGLPGTGGGSLVLWVPRSSQGGHLEIEAKLNVS
;
A
#
# COMPACT_ATOMS: atom_id res chain seq x y z
N MET A 1 -9.65 -19.66 0.78
CA MET A 1 -8.27 -19.22 0.44
C MET A 1 -7.45 -20.27 -0.31
N GLN A 2 -7.45 -21.55 0.09
CA GLN A 2 -6.68 -22.59 -0.62
C GLN A 2 -6.97 -22.66 -2.13
N GLN A 3 -8.24 -22.53 -2.52
CA GLN A 3 -8.64 -22.50 -3.93
C GLN A 3 -8.09 -21.28 -4.70
N MET A 4 -8.10 -20.08 -4.10
CA MET A 4 -7.48 -18.89 -4.72
C MET A 4 -5.96 -19.03 -4.86
N ILE A 5 -5.31 -19.73 -3.93
CA ILE A 5 -3.87 -19.97 -3.96
C ILE A 5 -3.53 -21.01 -5.05
N SER A 6 -4.35 -22.04 -5.23
CA SER A 6 -4.12 -23.06 -6.27
C SER A 6 -4.37 -22.56 -7.69
N GLU A 7 -5.22 -21.55 -7.85
CA GLU A 7 -5.63 -21.01 -9.16
C GLU A 7 -4.89 -19.73 -9.58
N SER A 8 -3.92 -19.25 -8.78
CA SER A 8 -3.31 -17.93 -8.99
C SER A 8 -1.79 -17.99 -9.22
N SER A 9 -1.33 -17.27 -10.25
CA SER A 9 0.10 -16.97 -10.47
C SER A 9 0.53 -15.72 -9.71
N LEU A 10 1.84 -15.44 -9.60
CA LEU A 10 2.35 -14.22 -8.93
C LEU A 10 1.70 -12.95 -9.51
N ALA A 11 1.66 -12.81 -10.83
CA ALA A 11 1.06 -11.65 -11.50
C ALA A 11 -0.47 -11.60 -11.32
N THR A 12 -1.14 -12.75 -11.39
CA THR A 12 -2.59 -12.85 -11.16
C THR A 12 -2.93 -12.50 -9.71
N ALA A 13 -2.10 -12.90 -8.74
CA ALA A 13 -2.30 -12.61 -7.33
C ALA A 13 -2.24 -11.11 -7.03
N TYR A 14 -1.26 -10.39 -7.58
CA TYR A 14 -1.18 -8.93 -7.42
C TYR A 14 -2.38 -8.22 -8.06
N LYS A 15 -2.79 -8.65 -9.26
CA LYS A 15 -3.95 -8.08 -9.95
C LYS A 15 -5.25 -8.36 -9.20
N THR A 16 -5.45 -9.60 -8.73
CA THR A 16 -6.60 -10.00 -7.93
C THR A 16 -6.64 -9.22 -6.62
N ARG A 17 -5.52 -9.06 -5.91
CA ARG A 17 -5.42 -8.22 -4.71
C ARG A 17 -5.87 -6.79 -4.98
N GLU A 18 -5.42 -6.19 -6.08
CA GLU A 18 -5.79 -4.81 -6.42
C GLU A 18 -7.26 -4.68 -6.84
N VAL A 19 -7.79 -5.64 -7.60
CA VAL A 19 -9.21 -5.67 -7.98
C VAL A 19 -10.10 -5.80 -6.75
N LEU A 20 -9.76 -6.70 -5.83
CA LEU A 20 -10.46 -6.84 -4.55
C LEU A 20 -10.42 -5.52 -3.78
N ARG A 21 -9.22 -4.97 -3.57
CA ARG A 21 -9.03 -3.72 -2.84
C ARG A 21 -9.82 -2.55 -3.45
N LYS A 22 -9.84 -2.42 -4.78
CA LYS A 22 -10.63 -1.40 -5.49
C LYS A 22 -12.12 -1.63 -5.33
N THR A 23 -12.60 -2.84 -5.60
CA THR A 23 -14.03 -3.19 -5.56
C THR A 23 -14.61 -2.96 -4.18
N PHE A 24 -13.94 -3.49 -3.15
CA PHE A 24 -14.36 -3.31 -1.76
C PHE A 24 -14.15 -1.88 -1.28
N GLY A 25 -13.08 -1.20 -1.73
CA GLY A 25 -12.89 0.22 -1.48
C GLY A 25 -14.03 1.08 -2.04
N VAL A 26 -14.54 0.76 -3.23
CA VAL A 26 -15.72 1.44 -3.82
C VAL A 26 -16.98 1.14 -3.00
N ILE A 27 -17.25 -0.12 -2.67
CA ILE A 27 -18.41 -0.50 -1.85
C ILE A 27 -18.39 0.24 -0.50
N MET A 28 -17.23 0.28 0.17
CA MET A 28 -17.08 1.02 1.43
C MET A 28 -17.26 2.51 1.22
N ASN A 29 -16.65 3.11 0.19
CA ASN A 29 -16.84 4.53 -0.09
C ASN A 29 -18.30 4.88 -0.41
N ASP A 30 -19.03 4.03 -1.11
CA ASP A 30 -20.45 4.22 -1.41
C ASP A 30 -21.33 4.04 -0.18
N LEU A 31 -21.06 3.06 0.68
CA LEU A 31 -21.73 2.92 1.97
C LEU A 31 -21.50 4.16 2.85
N ILE A 32 -20.32 4.75 2.78
CA ILE A 32 -20.01 5.93 3.55
C ILE A 32 -20.59 7.21 2.92
N LYS A 33 -20.59 7.31 1.59
CA LYS A 33 -21.14 8.44 0.84
C LYS A 33 -22.66 8.47 0.87
N SER A 34 -23.31 7.31 0.81
CA SER A 34 -24.76 7.17 1.03
C SER A 34 -25.20 7.48 2.46
N GLY A 35 -24.24 7.62 3.41
CA GLY A 35 -24.47 7.99 4.81
C GLY A 35 -23.82 9.32 5.27
N ARG A 36 -23.73 10.36 4.42
CA ARG A 36 -23.11 11.69 4.75
C ARG A 36 -24.14 12.74 5.24
N SER A 37 -23.85 13.71 6.14
CA SER A 37 -22.65 14.07 6.94
C SER A 37 -22.97 15.16 8.01
N ASP A 38 -22.05 15.38 8.96
CA ASP A 38 -21.71 16.66 9.63
C ASP A 38 -22.52 17.24 10.82
N ASN A 39 -23.22 16.45 11.64
CA ASN A 39 -23.74 17.00 12.92
C ASN A 39 -23.97 15.99 14.08
N GLY A 40 -23.01 15.09 14.34
CA GLY A 40 -22.99 14.29 15.57
C GLY A 40 -24.05 13.18 15.73
N THR A 41 -25.03 13.05 14.83
CA THR A 41 -26.16 12.08 14.95
C THR A 41 -26.01 10.78 14.14
N SER A 42 -24.98 10.64 13.30
CA SER A 42 -24.88 9.55 12.29
C SER A 42 -24.34 8.19 12.76
N TYR A 43 -24.01 8.01 14.04
CA TYR A 43 -23.24 6.83 14.49
C TYR A 43 -24.08 5.53 14.48
N ASP A 44 -25.33 5.59 14.94
CA ASP A 44 -26.20 4.42 15.05
C ASP A 44 -26.69 3.88 13.70
N GLU A 45 -26.94 4.78 12.74
CA GLU A 45 -27.37 4.41 11.38
C GLU A 45 -26.24 3.69 10.62
N LYS A 46 -25.00 4.17 10.77
CA LYS A 46 -23.80 3.52 10.20
C LYS A 46 -23.57 2.15 10.82
N LYS A 47 -23.68 2.03 12.14
CA LYS A 47 -23.56 0.74 12.86
C LYS A 47 -24.61 -0.28 12.37
N LYS A 48 -25.82 0.19 12.06
CA LYS A 48 -26.89 -0.66 11.51
C LYS A 48 -26.55 -1.13 10.10
N ALA A 49 -26.10 -0.24 9.22
CA ALA A 49 -25.68 -0.61 7.86
C ALA A 49 -24.53 -1.64 7.87
N TYR A 50 -23.53 -1.45 8.74
CA TYR A 50 -22.43 -2.41 8.88
C TYR A 50 -22.86 -3.77 9.37
N ARG A 51 -23.76 -3.83 10.37
CA ARG A 51 -24.33 -5.11 10.82
C ARG A 51 -25.08 -5.84 9.72
N VAL A 52 -25.78 -5.12 8.85
CA VAL A 52 -26.50 -5.73 7.72
C VAL A 52 -25.51 -6.32 6.71
N VAL A 53 -24.44 -5.59 6.39
CA VAL A 53 -23.39 -6.06 5.47
C VAL A 53 -22.61 -7.25 6.06
N ASP A 54 -22.23 -7.17 7.33
CA ASP A 54 -21.55 -8.23 8.07
C ASP A 54 -22.40 -9.51 8.12
N LEU A 55 -23.71 -9.37 8.39
CA LEU A 55 -24.64 -10.49 8.37
C LEU A 55 -24.79 -11.10 6.97
N ALA A 56 -24.89 -10.26 5.93
CA ALA A 56 -25.02 -10.72 4.54
C ALA A 56 -23.76 -11.47 4.07
N PHE A 57 -22.57 -10.97 4.39
CA PHE A 57 -21.31 -11.62 4.06
C PHE A 57 -21.08 -12.90 4.86
N SER A 58 -21.40 -12.89 6.15
CA SER A 58 -21.34 -14.09 6.99
C SER A 58 -22.31 -15.17 6.48
N ALA A 59 -23.51 -14.78 6.05
CA ALA A 59 -24.47 -15.70 5.44
C ALA A 59 -24.00 -16.23 4.09
N ALA A 60 -23.41 -15.40 3.22
CA ALA A 60 -22.85 -15.82 1.93
C ALA A 60 -21.69 -16.83 2.11
N ALA A 61 -20.81 -16.59 3.09
CA ALA A 61 -19.75 -17.51 3.47
C ALA A 61 -20.27 -18.85 4.02
N ALA A 62 -21.37 -18.82 4.78
CA ALA A 62 -21.97 -20.00 5.37
C ALA A 62 -22.75 -20.86 4.36
N THR A 63 -23.22 -20.28 3.25
CA THR A 63 -24.17 -20.91 2.32
C THR A 63 -23.55 -21.49 1.05
N LEU A 64 -22.25 -21.81 1.02
CA LEU A 64 -21.51 -22.29 -0.18
C LEU A 64 -21.55 -21.34 -1.40
N LEU A 65 -22.21 -20.18 -1.30
CA LEU A 65 -22.23 -19.13 -2.32
C LEU A 65 -20.86 -18.48 -2.48
N ASP A 66 -20.03 -18.54 -1.44
CA ASP A 66 -18.63 -18.17 -1.48
C ASP A 66 -17.72 -19.34 -1.05
N PRO A 67 -17.39 -20.25 -1.98
CA PRO A 67 -16.47 -21.35 -1.70
C PRO A 67 -15.05 -20.88 -1.37
N THR A 68 -14.69 -19.65 -1.76
CA THR A 68 -13.37 -19.06 -1.47
C THR A 68 -13.24 -18.53 -0.04
N ARG A 69 -14.37 -18.32 0.64
CA ARG A 69 -14.52 -17.70 1.97
C ARG A 69 -13.96 -16.28 2.08
N ILE A 70 -13.93 -15.57 0.97
CA ILE A 70 -13.46 -14.19 0.93
C ILE A 70 -14.42 -13.23 1.64
N THR A 71 -15.73 -13.48 1.54
CA THR A 71 -16.79 -12.77 2.24
C THR A 71 -16.66 -12.89 3.76
N LEU A 72 -16.24 -14.06 4.26
CA LEU A 72 -15.96 -14.26 5.69
C LEU A 72 -14.77 -13.42 6.17
N PHE A 73 -13.67 -13.41 5.40
CA PHE A 73 -12.53 -12.55 5.70
C PHE A 73 -12.92 -11.06 5.74
N PHE A 74 -13.80 -10.63 4.85
CA PHE A 74 -14.31 -9.26 4.87
C PHE A 74 -15.28 -8.99 6.01
N SER A 75 -16.11 -9.94 6.42
CA SER A 75 -17.02 -9.77 7.56
C SER A 75 -16.22 -9.55 8.86
N GLU A 76 -15.15 -10.32 9.05
CA GLU A 76 -14.17 -10.11 10.13
C GLU A 76 -13.52 -8.73 10.06
N TYR A 77 -13.20 -8.25 8.85
CA TYR A 77 -12.60 -6.92 8.65
C TYR A 77 -13.58 -5.75 8.86
N ILE A 78 -14.89 -5.97 8.66
CA ILE A 78 -15.96 -4.98 8.81
C ILE A 78 -16.50 -4.92 10.25
N GLN A 79 -16.05 -5.81 11.14
CA GLN A 79 -16.50 -5.84 12.53
C GLN A 79 -16.44 -4.46 13.19
N THR A 80 -17.53 -4.08 13.85
CA THR A 80 -17.76 -2.80 14.56
C THR A 80 -16.63 -2.35 15.50
N ILE A 81 -15.72 -3.24 15.89
CA ILE A 81 -14.54 -2.93 16.71
C ILE A 81 -13.54 -2.07 15.92
N CYS A 82 -13.47 -2.25 14.59
CA CYS A 82 -12.78 -1.36 13.67
C CYS A 82 -13.82 -0.42 13.04
N GLY A 83 -13.88 0.84 13.46
CA GLY A 83 -14.79 1.84 12.89
C GLY A 83 -14.68 1.97 11.35
N PRO A 84 -15.58 2.73 10.71
CA PRO A 84 -15.73 2.80 9.26
C PRO A 84 -14.38 3.00 8.57
N THR A 85 -14.01 2.10 7.66
CA THR A 85 -12.72 2.10 6.94
C THR A 85 -12.51 3.27 5.97
N GLN A 86 -13.28 4.35 6.13
CA GLN A 86 -12.81 5.71 5.86
C GLN A 86 -11.43 5.98 6.49
N PHE A 87 -11.08 5.24 7.55
CA PHE A 87 -9.76 5.20 8.20
C PHE A 87 -8.72 4.26 7.57
N MET A 88 -9.02 3.49 6.52
CA MET A 88 -7.98 2.72 5.78
C MET A 88 -7.07 3.60 4.92
N GLY A 89 -7.36 4.90 4.84
CA GLY A 89 -6.59 5.88 4.08
C GLY A 89 -5.83 6.85 4.96
N GLU A 90 -6.47 7.39 5.98
CA GLU A 90 -5.83 8.34 6.89
C GLU A 90 -5.30 7.62 8.11
N ILE A 91 -3.99 7.65 8.28
CA ILE A 91 -3.31 7.19 9.48
C ILE A 91 -2.78 8.39 10.26
N ASP A 92 -2.60 8.20 11.56
CA ASP A 92 -1.97 9.20 12.41
C ASP A 92 -0.47 9.31 12.11
N ASP A 93 0.13 10.40 12.57
CA ASP A 93 1.55 10.69 12.38
C ASP A 93 2.41 9.53 12.92
N GLY A 94 3.49 9.20 12.21
CA GLY A 94 4.37 8.13 12.66
C GLY A 94 5.62 7.96 11.81
N THR A 95 6.64 7.42 12.45
CA THR A 95 7.96 7.11 11.86
C THR A 95 8.28 5.62 11.87
N GLU A 96 7.42 4.81 12.50
CA GLU A 96 7.61 3.37 12.60
C GLU A 96 7.32 2.71 11.26
N ALA A 97 8.15 1.74 10.86
CA ALA A 97 7.99 1.01 9.60
C ALA A 97 6.61 0.34 9.47
N ALA A 98 6.06 -0.13 10.60
CA ALA A 98 4.73 -0.73 10.65
C ALA A 98 3.60 0.25 10.25
N THR A 99 3.78 1.55 10.51
CA THR A 99 2.81 2.61 10.22
C THR A 99 2.43 2.65 8.74
N LEU A 100 3.41 2.44 7.86
CA LEU A 100 3.25 2.55 6.40
C LEU A 100 3.31 1.19 5.68
N GLY A 101 3.38 0.10 6.44
CA GLY A 101 3.67 -1.23 5.90
C GLY A 101 5.00 -1.26 5.14
N LEU A 102 5.98 -0.47 5.59
CA LEU A 102 7.31 -0.42 5.01
C LEU A 102 7.98 -1.78 5.20
N ASN A 103 8.26 -2.46 4.09
CA ASN A 103 8.87 -3.77 4.10
C ASN A 103 10.02 -3.83 3.10
N THR A 104 11.18 -4.24 3.58
CA THR A 104 12.37 -4.42 2.77
C THR A 104 12.55 -5.91 2.53
N LEU A 105 12.39 -6.33 1.28
CA LEU A 105 12.72 -7.66 0.83
C LEU A 105 14.23 -7.69 0.58
N GLN A 106 14.96 -8.55 1.30
CA GLN A 106 16.42 -8.70 1.19
C GLN A 106 17.21 -7.45 1.65
N ASP A 107 18.52 -7.45 1.42
CA ASP A 107 19.46 -6.54 2.07
C ASP A 107 19.66 -5.20 1.33
N ALA A 108 19.32 -5.08 0.04
CA ALA A 108 19.57 -3.86 -0.74
C ALA A 108 18.91 -2.62 -0.15
N PHE A 109 17.70 -2.76 0.42
CA PHE A 109 16.98 -1.65 1.03
C PHE A 109 17.02 -1.66 2.55
N ARG A 110 17.78 -2.57 3.16
CA ARG A 110 17.81 -2.75 4.61
C ARG A 110 18.26 -1.49 5.33
N GLY A 111 17.52 -1.12 6.38
CA GLY A 111 17.77 0.09 7.16
C GLY A 111 17.21 1.37 6.53
N SER A 112 16.34 1.24 5.53
CA SER A 112 15.49 2.34 5.06
C SER A 112 14.45 2.71 6.12
N THR A 113 14.08 3.98 6.18
CA THR A 113 13.09 4.50 7.13
C THR A 113 12.06 5.37 6.42
N SER A 114 10.96 5.66 7.10
CA SER A 114 9.88 6.49 6.55
C SER A 114 9.24 7.32 7.64
N SER A 115 8.77 8.51 7.30
CA SER A 115 7.99 9.37 8.17
C SER A 115 6.70 9.79 7.46
N TRP A 116 5.62 9.82 8.23
CA TRP A 116 4.33 10.32 7.79
C TRP A 116 3.80 11.36 8.76
N THR A 117 3.31 12.46 8.20
CA THR A 117 2.44 13.39 8.92
C THR A 117 1.12 13.51 8.20
N LYS A 118 0.03 13.47 8.96
CA LYS A 118 -1.34 13.55 8.48
C LYS A 118 -1.65 14.94 7.95
N LYS A 119 -1.22 15.99 8.65
CA LYS A 119 -1.35 17.38 8.19
C LYS A 119 -0.06 17.82 7.52
N GLY A 120 -0.12 18.15 6.24
CA GLY A 120 1.08 18.41 5.45
C GLY A 120 0.79 19.14 4.14
N ASP A 121 1.82 19.26 3.33
CA ASP A 121 1.86 19.99 2.06
C ASP A 121 1.38 19.17 0.85
N GLY A 122 1.08 17.88 1.05
CA GLY A 122 0.67 16.95 0.02
C GLY A 122 1.83 16.31 -0.73
N THR A 123 3.07 16.42 -0.23
CA THR A 123 4.27 15.92 -0.91
C THR A 123 4.58 14.48 -0.53
N VAL A 124 5.11 13.73 -1.49
CA VAL A 124 5.75 12.42 -1.27
C VAL A 124 7.20 12.54 -1.75
N ILE A 125 8.16 12.35 -0.85
CA ILE A 125 9.60 12.46 -1.11
C ILE A 125 10.25 11.12 -0.86
N ILE A 126 11.12 10.70 -1.77
CA ILE A 126 12.02 9.56 -1.59
C ILE A 126 13.45 10.05 -1.76
N ASN A 127 14.19 10.06 -0.66
CA ASN A 127 15.61 10.35 -0.62
C ASN A 127 16.38 9.04 -0.71
N PHE A 128 17.17 8.89 -1.77
CA PHE A 128 18.03 7.73 -1.96
C PHE A 128 19.43 8.04 -1.43
N THR A 129 19.97 7.12 -0.63
CA THR A 129 21.38 7.12 -0.23
C THR A 129 22.01 5.79 -0.60
N SER A 130 22.96 5.83 -1.53
CA SER A 130 23.68 4.65 -1.98
C SER A 130 24.94 4.43 -1.17
N THR A 131 25.10 3.22 -0.63
CA THR A 131 26.39 2.69 -0.19
C THR A 131 26.94 1.66 -1.17
N ASP A 132 26.29 1.50 -2.34
CA ASP A 132 26.77 0.61 -3.39
C ASP A 132 28.08 1.12 -4.00
N THR A 133 28.86 0.17 -4.51
CA THR A 133 30.14 0.38 -5.19
C THR A 133 29.98 0.71 -6.67
N LYS A 134 28.78 0.58 -7.22
CA LYS A 134 28.45 0.95 -8.61
C LYS A 134 27.19 1.81 -8.66
N ASP A 135 27.04 2.48 -9.79
CA ASP A 135 25.80 3.16 -10.14
C ASP A 135 24.66 2.15 -10.21
N VAL A 136 23.50 2.56 -9.69
CA VAL A 136 22.28 1.78 -9.65
C VAL A 136 21.13 2.60 -10.19
N THR A 137 20.14 1.92 -10.74
CA THR A 137 18.91 2.54 -11.23
C THR A 137 17.76 1.98 -10.41
N VAL A 138 16.93 2.82 -9.83
CA VAL A 138 15.79 2.40 -9.02
C VAL A 138 14.52 2.59 -9.83
N ASN A 139 13.83 1.47 -10.10
CA ASN A 139 12.50 1.50 -10.71
C ASN A 139 11.46 1.74 -9.63
N ILE A 140 10.60 2.73 -9.84
CA ILE A 140 9.46 3.01 -8.98
C ILE A 140 8.23 2.45 -9.67
N MET A 141 7.62 1.45 -9.07
CA MET A 141 6.50 0.70 -9.63
C MET A 141 5.24 0.87 -8.77
N SER A 142 4.07 0.80 -9.39
CA SER A 142 2.79 0.72 -8.68
C SER A 142 1.78 -0.11 -9.47
N GLY A 143 1.18 -1.10 -8.83
CA GLY A 143 0.18 -1.96 -9.48
C GLY A 143 0.71 -2.81 -10.64
N GLY A 144 2.03 -2.98 -10.75
CA GLY A 144 2.70 -3.70 -11.84
C GLY A 144 3.23 -2.81 -12.97
N ASP A 145 2.83 -1.53 -12.99
CA ASP A 145 3.31 -0.56 -13.97
C ASP A 145 4.48 0.26 -13.42
N ARG A 146 5.43 0.62 -14.28
CA ARG A 146 6.50 1.55 -13.94
C ARG A 146 5.95 2.97 -13.90
N VAL A 147 6.06 3.60 -12.74
CA VAL A 147 5.69 4.99 -12.51
C VAL A 147 6.84 5.91 -12.88
N ASP A 148 8.06 5.54 -12.48
CA ASP A 148 9.27 6.32 -12.78
C ASP A 148 10.55 5.48 -12.62
N GLU A 149 11.69 6.08 -12.97
CA GLU A 149 13.03 5.52 -12.85
C GLU A 149 14.02 6.58 -12.34
N VAL A 150 14.89 6.21 -11.40
CA VAL A 150 15.83 7.14 -10.76
C VAL A 150 17.24 6.55 -10.79
N ASP A 151 18.17 7.23 -11.44
CA ASP A 151 19.58 6.87 -11.42
C ASP A 151 20.27 7.42 -10.17
N VAL A 152 20.99 6.55 -9.45
CA VAL A 152 21.73 6.89 -8.23
C VAL A 152 23.18 6.46 -8.40
N LYS A 153 24.10 7.42 -8.28
CA LYS A 153 25.54 7.17 -8.39
C LYS A 153 26.07 6.32 -7.25
N ALA A 154 27.14 5.57 -7.50
CA ALA A 154 27.89 4.84 -6.47
C ALA A 154 28.26 5.78 -5.31
N GLY A 155 27.94 5.40 -4.08
CA GLY A 155 28.19 6.24 -2.89
C GLY A 155 27.41 7.57 -2.84
N GLY A 156 26.53 7.82 -3.80
CA GLY A 156 25.85 9.10 -3.99
C GLY A 156 24.45 9.15 -3.41
N THR A 157 23.81 10.30 -3.57
CA THR A 157 22.40 10.52 -3.21
C THR A 157 21.60 10.98 -4.41
N SER A 158 20.29 10.76 -4.37
CA SER A 158 19.34 11.25 -5.36
C SER A 158 17.98 11.43 -4.71
N GLN A 159 17.13 12.26 -5.30
CA GLN A 159 15.80 12.52 -4.76
C GLN A 159 14.75 12.32 -5.85
N TRP A 160 13.63 11.73 -5.45
CA TRP A 160 12.44 11.63 -6.28
C TRP A 160 11.22 12.15 -5.53
N ASN A 161 10.40 12.94 -6.23
CA ASN A 161 9.27 13.63 -5.63
C ASN A 161 7.98 13.35 -6.40
N SER A 162 6.89 13.20 -5.66
CA SER A 162 5.52 13.10 -6.17
C SER A 162 4.54 13.72 -5.18
N THR A 163 3.26 13.40 -5.30
CA THR A 163 2.22 13.96 -4.44
C THR A 163 1.32 12.89 -3.83
N VAL A 164 0.83 13.16 -2.61
CA VAL A 164 -0.19 12.36 -1.93
C VAL A 164 -1.48 12.31 -2.76
N LYS A 165 -1.76 13.35 -3.54
CA LYS A 165 -2.90 13.34 -4.48
C LYS A 165 -2.74 12.29 -5.58
N ALA A 166 -1.55 12.14 -6.14
CA ALA A 166 -1.28 11.18 -7.20
C ALA A 166 -1.17 9.74 -6.67
N LEU A 167 -0.54 9.59 -5.50
CA LEU A 167 -0.14 8.28 -4.97
C LEU A 167 -1.01 7.78 -3.80
N GLY A 168 -1.88 8.61 -3.23
CA GLY A 168 -2.65 8.31 -2.04
C GLY A 168 -3.49 7.05 -2.16
N GLY A 169 -3.22 6.09 -1.29
CA GLY A 169 -3.81 4.77 -1.30
C GLY A 169 -3.23 3.83 -2.35
N LYS A 170 -2.08 4.12 -2.97
CA LYS A 170 -1.35 3.18 -3.82
C LYS A 170 -0.22 2.52 -3.02
N THR A 171 0.14 1.30 -3.43
CA THR A 171 1.37 0.66 -2.97
C THR A 171 2.49 0.99 -3.96
N LEU A 172 3.63 1.41 -3.43
CA LEU A 172 4.86 1.60 -4.19
C LEU A 172 5.76 0.39 -3.98
N TYR A 173 6.41 -0.02 -5.06
CA TYR A 173 7.46 -1.02 -5.06
C TYR A 173 8.69 -0.38 -5.69
N LEU A 174 9.81 -0.40 -4.98
CA LEU A 174 11.08 0.10 -5.46
C LEU A 174 11.98 -1.09 -5.73
N ASP A 175 12.38 -1.23 -6.98
CA ASP A 175 13.28 -2.29 -7.41
C ASP A 175 14.61 -1.67 -7.82
N ARG A 176 15.65 -2.00 -7.07
CA ARG A 176 17.00 -1.56 -7.38
C ARG A 176 17.59 -2.45 -8.46
N TRP A 177 18.06 -1.83 -9.53
CA TRP A 177 18.65 -2.46 -10.69
C TRP A 177 20.13 -2.11 -10.84
N ARG A 178 20.91 -3.09 -11.28
CA ARG A 178 22.35 -2.94 -11.58
C ARG A 178 22.73 -3.85 -12.75
N PRO A 179 23.58 -3.41 -13.69
CA PRO A 179 24.16 -4.30 -14.69
C PRO A 179 25.05 -5.36 -14.01
N GLY A 180 24.74 -6.64 -14.26
CA GLY A 180 25.57 -7.76 -13.78
C GLY A 180 26.90 -7.90 -14.53
N PHE A 181 27.68 -8.94 -14.19
CA PHE A 181 29.00 -9.24 -14.80
C PHE A 181 28.97 -9.43 -16.33
N LEU A 182 27.79 -9.64 -16.92
CA LEU A 182 27.59 -9.75 -18.38
C LEU A 182 26.75 -8.59 -18.97
N GLY A 183 26.57 -7.49 -18.23
CA GLY A 183 25.67 -6.39 -18.65
C GLY A 183 24.19 -6.78 -18.65
N LEU A 184 23.85 -7.98 -18.18
CA LEU A 184 22.47 -8.45 -18.08
C LEU A 184 21.77 -7.79 -16.89
N PRO A 185 20.52 -7.32 -17.09
CA PRO A 185 19.65 -6.85 -16.02
C PRO A 185 19.53 -7.86 -14.88
N GLY A 186 20.02 -7.51 -13.68
CA GLY A 186 19.81 -8.31 -12.47
C GLY A 186 18.91 -7.56 -11.48
N THR A 187 17.88 -8.24 -10.96
CA THR A 187 17.09 -7.77 -9.79
C THR A 187 17.68 -8.28 -8.47
N GLY A 188 18.94 -8.74 -8.50
CA GLY A 188 19.63 -9.28 -7.34
C GLY A 188 19.87 -8.19 -6.30
N GLY A 189 19.28 -8.34 -5.13
CA GLY A 189 19.59 -7.53 -3.96
C GLY A 189 18.38 -7.15 -3.11
N GLY A 190 17.19 -7.04 -3.71
CA GLY A 190 15.96 -6.80 -2.95
C GLY A 190 15.07 -5.70 -3.49
N SER A 191 13.91 -5.54 -2.83
CA SER A 191 12.89 -4.54 -3.14
C SER A 191 12.41 -3.85 -1.87
N LEU A 192 12.01 -2.58 -1.96
CA LEU A 192 11.31 -1.88 -0.90
C LEU A 192 9.84 -1.73 -1.27
N VAL A 193 8.95 -2.07 -0.36
CA VAL A 193 7.51 -1.96 -0.54
C VAL A 193 6.95 -1.05 0.53
N LEU A 194 6.09 -0.11 0.15
CA LEU A 194 5.33 0.69 1.11
C LEU A 194 3.95 1.07 0.59
N TRP A 195 3.06 1.46 1.49
CA TRP A 195 1.77 2.02 1.13
C TRP A 195 1.73 3.52 1.41
N VAL A 196 1.31 4.31 0.42
CA VAL A 196 1.19 5.77 0.57
C VAL A 196 -0.18 6.09 1.17
N PRO A 197 -0.24 6.74 2.35
CA PRO A 197 -1.51 7.08 2.97
C PRO A 197 -2.26 8.16 2.20
N ARG A 198 -3.54 8.29 2.49
CA ARG A 198 -4.37 9.41 2.08
C ARG A 198 -4.47 10.40 3.24
N SER A 199 -4.66 11.67 2.92
CA SER A 199 -5.04 12.66 3.93
C SER A 199 -5.91 13.74 3.32
N SER A 200 -7.02 14.04 3.98
CA SER A 200 -7.84 15.23 3.74
C SER A 200 -7.14 16.53 4.17
N GLN A 201 -6.07 16.43 4.96
CA GLN A 201 -5.26 17.54 5.45
C GLN A 201 -3.93 17.70 4.69
N GLY A 202 -3.87 17.19 3.45
CA GLY A 202 -2.70 17.22 2.59
C GLY A 202 -1.77 16.04 2.81
N GLY A 203 -1.30 15.87 4.05
CA GLY A 203 -0.33 14.85 4.44
C GLY A 203 1.07 15.11 3.88
N HIS A 204 2.09 14.48 4.46
CA HIS A 204 3.46 14.54 3.98
C HIS A 204 4.15 13.22 4.27
N LEU A 205 4.69 12.60 3.22
CA LEU A 205 5.41 11.33 3.30
C LEU A 205 6.86 11.57 2.88
N GLU A 206 7.79 11.17 3.73
CA GLU A 206 9.22 11.16 3.40
C GLU A 206 9.80 9.78 3.66
N ILE A 207 10.61 9.30 2.72
CA ILE A 207 11.24 7.97 2.77
C ILE A 207 12.74 8.16 2.59
N GLU A 208 13.50 7.63 3.53
CA GLU A 208 14.96 7.53 3.45
C GLU A 208 15.30 6.12 2.96
N ALA A 209 15.44 5.97 1.65
CA ALA A 209 15.74 4.70 0.99
C ALA A 209 17.25 4.47 0.92
N LYS A 210 17.73 3.46 1.65
CA LYS A 210 19.13 3.00 1.53
C LYS A 210 19.27 2.07 0.33
N LEU A 211 20.39 2.18 -0.37
CA LEU A 211 20.80 1.26 -1.44
C LEU A 211 22.13 0.64 -1.04
N ASN A 212 22.07 -0.54 -0.43
CA ASN A 212 23.22 -1.28 0.07
C ASN A 212 23.87 -2.13 -1.02
N VAL A 213 25.13 -2.48 -0.79
CA VAL A 213 25.82 -3.52 -1.56
C VAL A 213 25.11 -4.86 -1.34
N SER A 214 24.81 -5.57 -2.43
CA SER A 214 24.25 -6.92 -2.42
C SER A 214 24.98 -7.83 -3.40
#